data_AF-A0A382UK04-F1
#
_entry.id   AF-A0A382UK04-F1
#
_cell.length_a   1.000
_cell.length_b   1.000
_cell.length_c   1.000
_cell.angle_alpha   90.00
_cell.angle_beta   90.00
_cell.angle_gamma   90.00
#
_symmetry.space_group_name_H-M   'P 1'
#
loop_
_entity.id
_entity.type
_entity.pdbx_description
1 polymer ?
#
loop_
_entity_poly.entity_id
_entity_poly.type
_entity_poly.pdbx_seq_one_letter_code
_entity_poly.pdbx_strand_id
1 'polypeptide(L)' 'MSEHDGRQIDLCLKKFIKVATNPVVYAPDFQKMICPTCEKDMLEHNQEQTIECLNKFVKQVTDHSD' A
#
# COMPACT_ATOMS: atom_id res chain seq x y z
N MET A 1 4.92 -17.53 -7.93
CA MET A 1 5.10 -16.48 -6.92
C MET A 1 5.41 -17.21 -5.64
N SER A 2 6.63 -17.07 -5.12
CA SER A 2 7.07 -17.84 -3.96
C SER A 2 6.30 -17.39 -2.72
N GLU A 3 5.62 -18.31 -2.04
CA GLU A 3 5.01 -18.04 -0.74
C GLU A 3 6.08 -17.51 0.21
N HIS A 4 5.83 -16.32 0.74
CA HIS A 4 6.71 -15.73 1.72
C HIS A 4 6.51 -16.43 3.07
N ASP A 5 7.62 -16.82 3.71
CA ASP A 5 7.54 -17.34 5.07
C ASP A 5 7.11 -16.23 6.07
N GLY A 6 6.68 -16.61 7.27
CA GLY A 6 6.19 -15.65 8.27
C GLY A 6 7.22 -14.57 8.66
N ARG A 7 8.53 -14.85 8.54
CA ARG A 7 9.58 -13.86 8.80
C ARG A 7 9.70 -12.88 7.63
N GLN A 8 9.53 -13.35 6.40
CA GLN A 8 9.50 -12.50 5.22
C GLN A 8 8.29 -11.55 5.25
N ILE A 9 7.12 -12.02 5.70
CA ILE A 9 5.93 -11.18 5.90
C ILE A 9 6.20 -10.09 6.95
N ASP A 10 6.76 -10.46 8.11
CA ASP A 10 7.09 -9.49 9.18
C ASP A 10 8.10 -8.42 8.72
N LEU A 11 9.13 -8.82 7.97
CA LEU A 11 10.11 -7.89 7.40
C LEU A 11 9.46 -6.94 6.38
N CYS A 12 8.56 -7.44 5.54
CA CYS A 12 7.79 -6.62 4.59
C CYS A 12 6.90 -5.60 5.32
N LEU A 13 6.18 -6.02 6.36
CA LEU A 13 5.32 -5.15 7.17
C LEU A 13 6.14 -4.07 7.91
N LYS A 14 7.27 -4.44 8.52
CA LYS A 14 8.17 -3.48 9.17
C LYS A 14 8.71 -2.44 8.19
N LYS A 15 9.09 -2.88 6.99
CA LYS A 15 9.54 -1.97 5.93
C LYS A 15 8.42 -1.03 5.48
N PHE A 16 7.21 -1.56 5.29
CA PHE A 16 6.04 -0.77 4.91
C PHE A 16 5.71 0.31 5.95
N ILE A 17 5.60 -0.07 7.23
CA ILE A 17 5.34 0.86 8.33
C ILE A 17 6.40 1.96 8.39
N LYS A 18 7.68 1.59 8.22
CA LYS A 18 8.80 2.54 8.27
C LYS A 18 8.77 3.57 7.13
N VAL A 19 8.38 3.15 5.92
CA VAL A 19 8.22 4.05 4.76
C VAL A 19 6.98 4.93 4.93
N ALA A 20 5.84 4.35 5.33
CA ALA A 20 4.59 5.07 5.52
C ALA A 20 4.66 6.14 6.62
N THR A 21 5.42 5.88 7.70
CA THR A 21 5.55 6.79 8.85
C THR A 21 6.65 7.83 8.71
N ASN A 22 7.58 7.66 7.76
CA ASN A 22 8.64 8.63 7.50
C ASN A 22 8.89 8.84 5.99
N PRO A 23 7.90 9.40 5.27
CA PRO A 23 7.94 9.53 3.82
C PRO A 23 9.06 10.47 3.34
N VAL A 24 9.49 11.42 4.16
CA VAL A 24 10.53 12.42 3.81
C VAL A 24 11.94 11.80 3.72
N VAL A 25 12.24 10.81 4.56
CA VAL A 25 13.58 10.17 4.61
C VAL A 25 13.74 9.08 3.55
N TYR A 26 12.63 8.48 3.10
CA TYR A 26 12.61 7.39 2.12
C TYR A 26 12.10 7.80 0.74
N ALA A 27 12.23 9.08 0.41
CA ALA A 27 11.96 9.64 -0.92
C ALA A 27 13.24 9.87 -1.76
N PRO A 28 14.13 8.87 -2.01
CA PRO A 28 14.94 8.95 -3.20
C PRO A 28 14.00 8.63 -4.36
N ASP A 29 13.57 9.70 -5.04
CA ASP A 29 12.56 9.74 -6.09
C ASP A 29 11.12 9.64 -5.59
N PHE A 30 10.33 10.67 -5.87
CA PHE A 30 8.88 10.59 -5.91
C PHE A 30 8.49 9.64 -7.05
N GLN A 31 8.80 8.36 -6.89
CA GLN A 31 8.26 7.32 -7.75
C GLN A 31 6.75 7.40 -7.54
N LYS A 32 6.03 7.75 -8.61
CA LYS A 32 4.57 7.90 -8.61
C LYS A 32 3.97 6.80 -7.75
N MET A 33 3.34 7.18 -6.64
CA MET A 33 2.70 6.20 -5.78
C MET A 33 1.38 5.86 -6.45
N ILE A 34 1.38 4.78 -7.22
CA ILE A 34 0.20 4.36 -7.97
C ILE A 34 -0.79 3.67 -7.02
N CYS A 35 -2.03 4.16 -7.01
CA CYS A 35 -3.12 3.54 -6.28
C CYS A 35 -3.39 2.13 -6.83
N PRO A 36 -3.30 1.08 -6.00
CA PRO A 36 -3.49 -0.30 -6.47
C PRO A 36 -4.93 -0.61 -6.89
N THR A 37 -5.88 0.27 -6.54
CA THR A 37 -7.31 0.09 -6.85
C THR A 37 -7.71 0.73 -8.18
N CYS A 38 -7.08 1.86 -8.56
CA CYS A 38 -7.54 2.68 -9.70
C CYS A 38 -6.41 3.17 -10.63
N GLU A 39 -5.16 2.79 -10.36
CA GLU A 39 -3.97 3.06 -11.18
C GLU A 39 -3.60 4.54 -11.34
N LYS A 40 -4.27 5.45 -10.63
CA LYS A 40 -3.90 6.88 -10.57
C LYS A 40 -2.82 7.14 -9.54
N ASP A 41 -2.11 8.26 -9.68
CA ASP A 41 -1.20 8.72 -8.62
C ASP A 41 -2.00 9.01 -7.34
N MET A 42 -1.47 8.60 -6.19
CA MET A 42 -2.08 8.86 -4.89
C MET A 42 -2.25 10.35 -4.61
N LEU A 43 -1.40 11.21 -5.18
CA LEU A 43 -1.54 12.67 -5.08
C LEU A 43 -2.74 13.23 -5.85
N GLU A 44 -3.36 12.45 -6.74
CA GLU A 44 -4.59 12.83 -7.45
C GLU A 44 -5.87 12.56 -6.64
N HIS A 45 -5.76 11.95 -5.45
CA HIS A 45 -6.91 11.63 -4.61
C HIS A 45 -7.20 12.75 -3.61
N ASN A 46 -8.46 13.15 -3.53
CA ASN A 46 -8.98 13.82 -2.35
C ASN A 46 -9.27 12.79 -1.23
N GLN A 47 -9.69 13.29 -0.06
CA GLN A 47 -9.98 12.44 1.10
C GLN A 47 -11.05 11.38 0.83
N GLU A 48 -12.14 11.75 0.15
CA GLU A 48 -13.25 10.83 -0.15
C GLU A 48 -12.80 9.72 -1.10
N GLN A 49 -12.08 10.09 -2.17
CA GLN A 49 -11.52 9.15 -3.13
C GLN A 49 -10.52 8.19 -2.49
N THR A 50 -9.73 8.69 -1.53
CA THR A 50 -8.79 7.86 -0.74
C THR A 50 -9.53 6.82 0.08
N ILE A 51 -10.58 7.23 0.81
CA ILE A 51 -11.39 6.33 1.64
C ILE A 51 -12.08 5.28 0.76
N GLU A 52 -12.63 5.67 -0.38
CA GLU A 52 -13.28 4.74 -1.32
C GLU A 52 -12.31 3.69 -1.84
N CYS A 53 -11.13 4.10 -2.32
CA CYS A 53 -10.12 3.19 -2.84
C CYS A 53 -9.58 2.25 -1.76
N LEU A 54 -9.42 2.74 -0.53
CA LEU A 54 -9.00 1.95 0.62
C LEU A 54 -10.03 0.89 1.00
N ASN A 55 -11.32 1.25 1.07
CA ASN A 55 -12.39 0.30 1.38
C ASN A 55 -12.47 -0.82 0.33
N LYS A 56 -12.34 -0.47 -0.96
CA LYS A 56 -12.26 -1.45 -2.05
C LYS A 56 -11.05 -2.38 -1.90
N PHE A 57 -9.89 -1.83 -1.59
CA PHE A 57 -8.67 -2.61 -1.37
C PHE A 57 -8.82 -3.58 -0.20
N VAL A 58 -9.31 -3.10 0.97
CA VAL A 58 -9.56 -3.95 2.15
C VAL A 58 -10.49 -5.10 1.78
N LYS A 59 -11.60 -4.82 1.11
CA LYS A 59 -12.54 -5.85 0.66
C LYS A 59 -11.87 -6.89 -0.24
N GLN A 60 -11.08 -6.46 -1.22
CA GLN A 60 -10.37 -7.38 -2.11
C GLN A 60 -9.41 -8.30 -1.35
N VAL A 61 -8.66 -7.79 -0.38
CA VAL A 61 -7.69 -8.62 0.36
C VAL A 61 -8.35 -9.50 1.43
N THR A 62 -9.52 -9.12 1.96
CA THR A 62 -10.25 -9.93 2.94
C THR A 62 -11.13 -11.00 2.30
N ASP A 63 -11.71 -10.73 1.12
CA ASP A 63 -12.61 -11.65 0.44
C ASP A 63 -11.86 -12.81 -0.26
N HIS A 64 -10.54 -12.69 -0.45
CA HIS A 64 -9.69 -13.75 -1.03
C HIS A 64 -8.96 -14.59 0.04
N SER A 65 -9.31 -14.46 1.32
CA SER A 65 -8.79 -15.30 2.40
C SER A 65 -9.68 -16.54 2.55
N ASP A 66 -9.41 -17.57 1.74
CA ASP A 66 -9.78 -18.97 2.02
C ASP A 66 -8.74 -19.62 2.96
#